data_AF-A0A6C0HGU4-F1
#
_entry.id   AF-A0A6C0HGU4-F1
#
_cell.length_a   1.000
_cell.length_b   1.000
_cell.length_c   1.000
_cell.angle_alpha   90.00
_cell.angle_beta   90.00
_cell.angle_gamma   90.00
#
_symmetry.space_group_name_H-M   'P 1'
#
loop_
_entity.id
_entity.type
_entity.pdbx_description
1 polymer ?
#
loop_
_entity_poly.entity_id
_entity_poly.type
_entity_poly.pdbx_seq_one_letter_code
_entity_poly.pdbx_strand_id
1 'polypeptide(L)'
;SSDDVDAIVSEAKKINDSIQIINGLQSITQDSKTAYNTRIVQATSSNAVDAIVSLAIKVNDSIPIINGLQSITQEEKNVYNIRINTADSSDDIDAIVLEAIKTNGTTKIDSLKLINAPSKTAYKTQIDTADSSDDIDAIVSQATNLNEAKDAIIMELQWLTALSPRDKTTYRDAVINANDSGSLESISNDANAANAASNTNARASGFMQRQEKYRSKPDKATELLVLRTQLAGYNDELKRLQTHTTRMISPYTPKKIQEIKTKIRQLNTQIAQVNNTGGSSLKTIKHRKQIKNLKHTNKHTKLPNLRKTRRNTKRPKYIKKNVTKRRR
;
A
#
# COMPACT_ATOMS: atom_id res chain seq x y z
N SER A 1 46.37 -37.67 -55.74
CA SER A 1 45.67 -38.94 -55.43
C SER A 1 44.16 -38.71 -55.57
N SER A 2 43.34 -39.76 -55.66
CA SER A 2 41.87 -39.64 -55.49
C SER A 2 41.54 -38.94 -54.16
N ASP A 3 42.36 -39.20 -53.12
CA ASP A 3 42.19 -38.65 -51.78
C ASP A 3 42.31 -37.11 -51.72
N ASP A 4 43.13 -36.51 -52.59
CA ASP A 4 43.29 -35.05 -52.64
C ASP A 4 42.05 -34.38 -53.23
N VAL A 5 41.41 -35.04 -54.21
CA VAL A 5 40.18 -34.55 -54.85
C VAL A 5 39.02 -34.59 -53.86
N ASP A 6 38.87 -35.70 -53.13
CA ASP A 6 37.81 -35.86 -52.13
C ASP A 6 37.93 -34.86 -50.97
N ALA A 7 39.17 -34.53 -50.56
CA ALA A 7 39.45 -33.50 -49.57
C ALA A 7 39.04 -32.10 -50.06
N ILE A 8 39.40 -31.74 -51.31
CA ILE A 8 39.04 -30.45 -51.91
C ILE A 8 37.52 -30.31 -52.04
N VAL A 9 36.83 -31.36 -52.52
CA VAL A 9 35.37 -31.36 -52.67
C VAL A 9 34.67 -31.22 -51.32
N SER A 10 35.17 -31.90 -50.28
CA SER A 10 34.61 -31.80 -48.93
C SER A 10 34.75 -30.39 -48.35
N GLU A 11 35.90 -29.74 -48.51
CA GLU A 11 36.12 -28.39 -48.03
C GLU A 11 35.26 -27.36 -48.80
N ALA A 12 35.15 -27.49 -50.12
CA ALA A 12 34.29 -26.63 -50.94
C ALA A 12 32.82 -26.74 -50.53
N LYS A 13 32.35 -27.97 -50.25
CA LYS A 13 31.00 -28.20 -49.74
C LYS A 13 30.78 -27.52 -48.39
N LYS A 14 31.73 -27.65 -47.46
CA LYS A 14 31.66 -27.00 -46.14
C LYS A 14 31.56 -25.47 -46.25
N ILE A 15 32.38 -24.87 -47.12
CA ILE A 15 32.35 -23.42 -47.40
C ILE A 15 30.95 -23.02 -47.90
N ASN A 16 30.40 -23.73 -48.88
CA ASN A 16 29.08 -23.44 -49.42
C ASN A 16 27.97 -23.57 -48.36
N ASP A 17 27.97 -24.65 -47.59
CA ASP A 17 26.98 -24.89 -46.53
C ASP A 17 27.06 -23.79 -45.45
N SER A 18 28.28 -23.38 -45.09
CA SER A 18 28.53 -22.29 -44.15
C SER A 18 27.99 -20.94 -44.65
N ILE A 19 28.21 -20.61 -45.92
CA ILE A 19 27.64 -19.40 -46.55
C ILE A 19 26.11 -19.42 -46.53
N GLN A 20 25.49 -20.58 -46.77
CA GLN A 20 24.03 -20.72 -46.69
C GLN A 20 23.51 -20.46 -45.27
N ILE A 21 24.21 -20.96 -44.24
CA ILE A 21 23.89 -20.67 -42.84
C ILE A 21 23.93 -19.17 -42.58
N ILE A 22 25.03 -18.50 -42.92
CA ILE A 22 25.20 -17.04 -42.73
C ILE A 22 24.07 -16.25 -43.40
N ASN A 23 23.76 -16.59 -44.65
CA ASN A 23 22.71 -15.89 -45.39
C ASN A 23 21.31 -16.10 -44.79
N GLY A 24 21.09 -17.23 -44.11
CA GLY A 24 19.87 -17.56 -43.39
C GLY A 24 19.68 -16.83 -42.05
N LEU A 25 20.72 -16.23 -41.47
CA LEU A 25 20.63 -15.48 -40.21
C LEU A 25 19.72 -14.25 -40.36
N GLN A 26 18.85 -13.99 -39.38
CA GLN A 26 17.76 -13.00 -39.51
C GLN A 26 18.06 -11.67 -38.82
N SER A 27 18.92 -11.67 -37.81
CA SER A 27 19.14 -10.51 -36.94
C SER A 27 20.40 -9.71 -37.28
N ILE A 28 21.25 -10.22 -38.17
CA ILE A 28 22.44 -9.53 -38.67
C ILE A 28 22.15 -8.80 -39.99
N THR A 29 22.88 -7.72 -40.24
CA THR A 29 22.73 -6.91 -41.45
C THR A 29 23.28 -7.62 -42.68
N GLN A 30 22.86 -7.18 -43.88
CA GLN A 30 23.38 -7.72 -45.14
C GLN A 30 24.88 -7.46 -45.32
N ASP A 31 25.38 -6.32 -44.83
CA ASP A 31 26.80 -5.99 -44.87
C ASP A 31 27.62 -6.95 -43.98
N SER A 32 27.14 -7.24 -42.76
CA SER A 32 27.77 -8.22 -41.87
C SER A 32 27.77 -9.63 -42.48
N LYS A 33 26.67 -10.05 -43.12
CA LYS A 33 26.62 -11.33 -43.86
C LYS A 33 27.71 -11.39 -44.94
N THR A 34 27.87 -10.31 -45.70
CA THR A 34 28.86 -10.21 -46.76
C THR A 34 30.29 -10.30 -46.20
N ALA A 35 30.55 -9.63 -45.08
CA ALA A 35 31.85 -9.68 -44.40
C ALA A 35 32.17 -11.10 -43.89
N TYR A 36 31.20 -11.78 -43.27
CA TYR A 36 31.37 -13.17 -42.84
C TYR A 36 31.60 -14.14 -43.99
N ASN A 37 30.82 -14.04 -45.07
CA ASN A 37 31.01 -14.86 -46.27
C ASN A 37 32.41 -14.66 -46.88
N THR A 38 32.92 -13.43 -46.91
CA THR A 38 34.28 -13.13 -47.35
C THR A 38 35.33 -13.83 -46.48
N ARG A 39 35.18 -13.74 -45.15
CA ARG A 39 36.08 -14.41 -44.20
C ARG A 39 36.04 -15.93 -44.35
N ILE A 40 34.86 -16.52 -44.59
CA ILE A 40 34.70 -17.97 -44.82
C ILE A 40 35.47 -18.41 -46.06
N VAL A 41 35.36 -17.68 -47.17
CA VAL A 41 36.08 -18.00 -48.41
C VAL A 41 37.59 -17.85 -48.25
N GLN A 42 38.04 -16.92 -47.41
CA GLN A 42 39.46 -16.68 -47.11
C GLN A 42 40.03 -17.60 -46.02
N ALA A 43 39.21 -18.41 -45.36
CA ALA A 43 39.64 -19.28 -44.29
C ALA A 43 40.62 -20.35 -44.81
N THR A 44 41.73 -20.53 -44.12
CA THR A 44 42.79 -21.49 -44.51
C THR A 44 42.60 -22.88 -43.90
N SER A 45 41.55 -23.08 -43.12
CA SER A 45 41.25 -24.36 -42.48
C SER A 45 39.77 -24.51 -42.15
N SER A 46 39.33 -25.76 -42.11
CA SER A 46 38.00 -26.15 -41.68
C SER A 46 37.64 -25.57 -40.30
N ASN A 47 38.58 -25.57 -39.35
CA ASN A 47 38.36 -25.03 -38.01
C ASN A 47 38.13 -23.51 -38.01
N ALA A 48 38.82 -22.79 -38.91
CA ALA A 48 38.61 -21.35 -39.06
C ALA A 48 37.21 -21.05 -39.62
N VAL A 49 36.71 -21.86 -40.56
CA VAL A 49 35.32 -21.76 -41.05
C VAL A 49 34.32 -21.95 -39.90
N ASP A 50 34.49 -23.00 -39.09
CA ASP A 50 33.57 -23.28 -37.96
C ASP A 50 33.56 -22.14 -36.93
N ALA A 51 34.73 -21.57 -36.63
CA ALA A 51 34.84 -20.43 -35.72
C ALA A 51 34.12 -19.19 -36.26
N ILE A 52 34.25 -18.90 -37.55
CA ILE A 52 33.58 -17.75 -38.20
C ILE A 52 32.05 -17.93 -38.17
N VAL A 53 31.55 -19.14 -38.52
CA VAL A 53 30.12 -19.44 -38.48
C VAL A 53 29.56 -19.35 -37.07
N SER A 54 30.27 -19.91 -36.08
CA SER A 54 29.87 -19.87 -34.68
C SER A 54 29.77 -18.44 -34.16
N LEU A 55 30.74 -17.58 -34.52
CA LEU A 55 30.71 -16.16 -34.17
C LEU A 55 29.49 -15.45 -34.78
N ALA A 56 29.22 -15.67 -36.07
CA ALA A 56 28.09 -15.04 -36.74
C ALA A 56 26.72 -15.47 -36.17
N ILE A 57 26.57 -16.75 -35.82
CA ILE A 57 25.39 -17.27 -35.11
C ILE A 57 25.25 -16.57 -33.75
N LYS A 58 26.34 -16.44 -33.00
CA LYS A 58 26.33 -15.74 -31.71
C LYS A 58 25.88 -14.29 -31.84
N VAL A 59 26.41 -13.54 -32.82
CA VAL A 59 25.96 -12.17 -33.13
C VAL A 59 24.45 -12.15 -33.42
N ASN A 60 23.98 -13.07 -34.26
CA ASN A 60 22.56 -13.18 -34.60
C ASN A 60 21.68 -13.40 -33.36
N ASP A 61 22.09 -14.26 -32.46
CA ASP A 61 21.29 -14.63 -31.28
C ASP A 61 21.33 -13.55 -30.19
N SER A 62 22.43 -12.78 -30.09
CA SER A 62 22.60 -11.73 -29.10
C SER A 62 21.84 -10.43 -29.42
N ILE A 63 21.71 -10.06 -30.69
CA ILE A 63 21.00 -8.82 -31.09
C ILE A 63 19.54 -8.76 -30.57
N PRO A 64 18.71 -9.83 -30.71
CA PRO A 64 17.37 -9.86 -30.14
C PRO A 64 17.33 -9.65 -28.63
N ILE A 65 18.32 -10.16 -27.89
CA ILE A 65 18.41 -10.01 -26.43
C ILE A 65 18.54 -8.52 -26.09
N ILE A 66 19.50 -7.82 -26.71
CA ILE A 66 19.69 -6.37 -26.53
C ILE A 66 18.43 -5.59 -26.88
N ASN A 67 17.81 -5.91 -28.01
CA ASN A 67 16.60 -5.22 -28.46
C ASN A 67 15.41 -5.44 -27.52
N GLY A 68 15.37 -6.59 -26.84
CA GLY A 68 14.37 -6.96 -25.84
C GLY A 68 14.50 -6.25 -24.50
N LEU A 69 15.63 -5.60 -24.20
CA LEU A 69 15.83 -4.85 -22.95
C LEU A 69 14.83 -3.69 -22.84
N GLN A 70 14.16 -3.55 -21.70
CA GLN A 70 13.01 -2.64 -21.57
C GLN A 70 13.33 -1.29 -20.91
N SER A 71 14.45 -1.18 -20.19
CA SER A 71 14.76 -0.02 -19.36
C SER A 71 15.84 0.87 -19.92
N ILE A 72 16.53 0.46 -20.99
CA ILE A 72 17.50 1.28 -21.73
C ILE A 72 16.88 1.88 -22.99
N THR A 73 17.43 3.00 -23.43
CA THR A 73 17.02 3.74 -24.63
C THR A 73 17.36 2.99 -25.92
N GLN A 74 16.74 3.39 -27.04
CA GLN A 74 17.06 2.79 -28.33
C GLN A 74 18.48 3.15 -28.79
N GLU A 75 18.96 4.34 -28.44
CA GLU A 75 20.32 4.80 -28.71
C GLU A 75 21.35 3.92 -27.99
N GLU A 76 21.14 3.60 -26.72
CA GLU A 76 21.99 2.68 -25.95
C GLU A 76 21.98 1.26 -26.56
N LYS A 77 20.80 0.75 -26.93
CA LYS A 77 20.69 -0.55 -27.64
C LYS A 77 21.49 -0.56 -28.92
N ASN A 78 21.43 0.51 -29.70
CA ASN A 78 22.16 0.62 -30.96
C ASN A 78 23.68 0.58 -30.71
N VAL A 79 24.17 1.24 -29.67
CA VAL A 79 25.60 1.19 -29.28
C VAL A 79 26.03 -0.25 -28.97
N TYR A 80 25.25 -0.99 -28.19
CA TYR A 80 25.54 -2.41 -27.89
C TYR A 80 25.48 -3.29 -29.14
N ASN A 81 24.46 -3.11 -29.99
CA ASN A 81 24.35 -3.86 -31.25
C ASN A 81 25.53 -3.60 -32.19
N ILE A 82 26.03 -2.36 -32.27
CA ILE A 82 27.24 -2.04 -33.05
C ILE A 82 28.43 -2.82 -32.50
N ARG A 83 28.66 -2.75 -31.18
CA ARG A 83 29.77 -3.47 -30.52
C ARG A 83 29.70 -4.99 -30.76
N ILE A 84 28.50 -5.58 -30.69
CA ILE A 84 28.27 -7.00 -30.98
C ILE A 84 28.60 -7.34 -32.44
N ASN A 85 28.19 -6.50 -33.39
CA ASN A 85 28.48 -6.73 -34.81
C ASN A 85 29.97 -6.62 -35.16
N THR A 86 30.75 -5.89 -34.36
CA THR A 86 32.19 -5.69 -34.56
C THR A 86 33.05 -6.50 -33.61
N ALA A 87 32.46 -7.39 -32.79
CA ALA A 87 33.21 -8.19 -31.84
C ALA A 87 34.05 -9.26 -32.55
N ASP A 88 35.25 -9.51 -32.05
CA ASP A 88 36.20 -10.44 -32.66
C ASP A 88 36.05 -11.88 -32.13
N SER A 89 35.40 -12.05 -30.98
CA SER A 89 35.22 -13.34 -30.31
C SER A 89 33.83 -13.51 -29.69
N SER A 90 33.45 -14.76 -29.42
CA SER A 90 32.21 -15.07 -28.71
C SER A 90 32.24 -14.59 -27.26
N ASP A 91 33.41 -14.64 -26.61
CA ASP A 91 33.60 -14.17 -25.24
C ASP A 91 33.38 -12.65 -25.13
N ASP A 92 33.85 -11.88 -26.13
CA ASP A 92 33.59 -10.45 -26.19
C ASP A 92 32.09 -10.17 -26.34
N ILE A 93 31.38 -10.95 -27.16
CA ILE A 93 29.92 -10.81 -27.32
C ILE A 93 29.22 -11.11 -25.99
N ASP A 94 29.61 -12.16 -25.28
CA ASP A 94 29.03 -12.51 -23.98
C ASP A 94 29.26 -11.41 -22.94
N ALA A 95 30.46 -10.83 -22.90
CA ALA A 95 30.77 -9.69 -22.05
C ALA A 95 29.92 -8.45 -22.41
N ILE A 96 29.76 -8.14 -23.69
CA ILE A 96 28.93 -7.01 -24.16
C ILE A 96 27.45 -7.22 -23.80
N VAL A 97 26.92 -8.42 -23.99
CA VAL A 97 25.53 -8.75 -23.63
C VAL A 97 25.31 -8.62 -22.13
N LEU A 98 26.23 -9.17 -21.32
CA LEU A 98 26.15 -9.06 -19.86
C LEU A 98 26.20 -7.60 -19.41
N GLU A 99 27.08 -6.78 -19.99
CA GLU A 99 27.16 -5.34 -19.71
C GLU A 99 25.83 -4.64 -20.02
N ALA A 100 25.20 -4.92 -21.16
CA ALA A 100 23.92 -4.33 -21.52
C ALA A 100 22.80 -4.73 -20.55
N ILE A 101 22.78 -6.00 -20.11
CA ILE A 101 21.83 -6.49 -19.10
C ILE A 101 22.07 -5.77 -17.76
N LYS A 102 23.32 -5.56 -17.34
CA LYS A 102 23.67 -4.78 -16.14
C LYS A 102 23.17 -3.34 -16.24
N THR A 103 23.41 -2.66 -17.36
CA THR A 103 22.90 -1.30 -17.59
C THR A 103 21.38 -1.26 -17.50
N ASN A 104 20.68 -2.20 -18.14
CA ASN A 104 19.23 -2.31 -18.06
C ASN A 104 18.72 -2.55 -16.63
N GLY A 105 19.36 -3.46 -15.89
CA GLY A 105 19.03 -3.71 -14.48
C GLY A 105 19.22 -2.46 -13.63
N THR A 106 20.34 -1.78 -13.78
CA THR A 106 20.65 -0.54 -13.07
C THR A 106 19.63 0.57 -13.36
N THR A 107 19.29 0.81 -14.63
CA THR A 107 18.27 1.81 -14.99
C THR A 107 16.90 1.45 -14.42
N LYS A 108 16.55 0.15 -14.38
CA LYS A 108 15.33 -0.32 -13.73
C LYS A 108 15.32 0.00 -12.23
N ILE A 109 16.41 -0.27 -11.51
CA ILE A 109 16.55 0.07 -10.08
C ILE A 109 16.40 1.58 -9.85
N ASP A 110 17.03 2.40 -10.69
CA ASP A 110 16.95 3.86 -10.57
C ASP A 110 15.51 4.38 -10.75
N SER A 111 14.69 3.71 -11.56
CA SER A 111 13.27 4.04 -11.77
C SER A 111 12.35 3.71 -10.58
N LEU A 112 12.76 2.85 -9.64
CA LEU A 112 11.93 2.44 -8.51
C LEU A 112 11.73 3.60 -7.53
N LYS A 113 10.48 3.98 -7.28
CA LYS A 113 10.14 5.24 -6.57
C LYS A 113 10.22 5.13 -5.05
N LEU A 114 10.01 3.95 -4.49
CA LEU A 114 9.91 3.73 -3.05
C LEU A 114 11.16 3.04 -2.46
N ILE A 115 12.15 2.74 -3.30
CA ILE A 115 13.47 2.29 -2.85
C ILE A 115 14.30 3.51 -2.49
N ASN A 116 14.81 3.55 -1.26
CA ASN A 116 15.65 4.63 -0.76
C ASN A 116 17.03 4.61 -1.46
N ALA A 117 17.72 5.75 -1.44
CA ALA A 117 19.01 5.88 -2.13
C ALA A 117 20.07 4.86 -1.68
N PRO A 118 20.26 4.58 -0.36
CA PRO A 118 21.20 3.54 0.07
C PRO A 118 20.89 2.15 -0.49
N SER A 119 19.61 1.76 -0.51
CA SER A 119 19.18 0.47 -1.09
C SER A 119 19.40 0.42 -2.59
N LYS A 120 19.13 1.52 -3.32
CA LYS A 120 19.43 1.59 -4.76
C LYS A 120 20.92 1.37 -5.02
N THR A 121 21.79 2.04 -4.27
CA THR A 121 23.24 1.84 -4.37
C THR A 121 23.61 0.38 -4.09
N ALA A 122 23.08 -0.23 -3.04
CA ALA A 122 23.35 -1.63 -2.71
C ALA A 122 22.92 -2.60 -3.83
N TYR A 123 21.72 -2.44 -4.39
CA TYR A 123 21.27 -3.27 -5.50
C TYR A 123 22.10 -3.06 -6.77
N LYS A 124 22.50 -1.83 -7.08
CA LYS A 124 23.37 -1.54 -8.23
C LYS A 124 24.74 -2.18 -8.07
N THR A 125 25.34 -2.11 -6.88
CA THR A 125 26.58 -2.83 -6.59
C THR A 125 26.43 -4.34 -6.78
N GLN A 126 25.32 -4.94 -6.34
CA GLN A 126 25.07 -6.36 -6.58
C GLN A 126 24.97 -6.69 -8.07
N ILE A 127 24.28 -5.85 -8.86
CA ILE A 127 24.19 -5.99 -10.32
C ILE A 127 25.58 -5.90 -10.97
N ASP A 128 26.38 -4.92 -10.55
CA ASP A 128 27.72 -4.71 -11.09
C ASP A 128 28.62 -5.93 -10.85
N THR A 129 28.50 -6.58 -9.68
CA THR A 129 29.26 -7.78 -9.30
C THR A 129 28.65 -9.10 -9.78
N ALA A 130 27.46 -9.09 -10.38
CA ALA A 130 26.82 -10.32 -10.85
C ALA A 130 27.53 -10.86 -12.11
N ASP A 131 27.70 -12.18 -12.16
CA ASP A 131 28.40 -12.86 -13.27
C ASP A 131 27.43 -13.44 -14.31
N SER A 132 26.12 -13.43 -14.02
CA SER A 132 25.10 -14.03 -14.88
C SER A 132 23.85 -13.15 -15.02
N SER A 133 23.13 -13.34 -16.13
CA SER A 133 21.82 -12.70 -16.34
C SER A 133 20.81 -13.12 -15.28
N ASP A 134 20.83 -14.38 -14.87
CA ASP A 134 19.88 -14.93 -13.90
C ASP A 134 20.06 -14.28 -12.52
N ASP A 135 21.30 -14.03 -12.11
CA ASP A 135 21.59 -13.31 -10.86
C ASP A 135 21.10 -11.86 -10.94
N ILE A 136 21.33 -11.18 -12.07
CA ILE A 136 20.85 -9.81 -12.29
C ILE A 136 19.32 -9.76 -12.23
N ASP A 137 18.64 -10.69 -12.91
CA ASP A 137 17.18 -10.78 -12.92
C ASP A 137 16.63 -11.06 -11.52
N ALA A 138 17.30 -11.91 -10.73
CA ALA A 138 16.94 -12.15 -9.33
C ALA A 138 17.07 -10.89 -8.48
N ILE A 139 18.16 -10.13 -8.63
CA ILE A 139 18.39 -8.87 -7.90
C ILE A 139 17.32 -7.83 -8.26
N VAL A 140 17.06 -7.62 -9.56
CA VAL A 140 16.04 -6.67 -10.04
C VAL A 140 14.65 -7.08 -9.56
N SER A 141 14.35 -8.39 -9.56
CA SER A 141 13.08 -8.91 -9.05
C SER A 141 12.91 -8.67 -7.56
N GLN A 142 13.95 -8.87 -6.75
CA GLN A 142 13.91 -8.59 -5.31
C GLN A 142 13.61 -7.11 -5.04
N ALA A 143 14.32 -6.20 -5.71
CA ALA A 143 14.10 -4.77 -5.56
C ALA A 143 12.70 -4.33 -6.01
N THR A 144 12.20 -4.90 -7.12
CA THR A 144 10.85 -4.64 -7.63
C THR A 144 9.79 -5.09 -6.63
N ASN A 145 9.90 -6.32 -6.13
CA ASN A 145 8.98 -6.87 -5.13
C ASN A 145 8.99 -6.03 -3.83
N LEU A 146 10.16 -5.57 -3.38
CA LEU A 146 10.26 -4.70 -2.21
C LEU A 146 9.56 -3.36 -2.46
N ASN A 147 9.74 -2.76 -3.65
CA ASN A 147 9.08 -1.52 -4.03
C ASN A 147 7.54 -1.67 -4.04
N GLU A 148 7.03 -2.76 -4.62
CA GLU A 148 5.58 -3.05 -4.66
C GLU A 148 5.01 -3.31 -3.26
N ALA A 149 5.73 -4.04 -2.42
CA ALA A 149 5.33 -4.26 -1.02
C ALA A 149 5.23 -2.94 -0.24
N LYS A 150 6.19 -2.02 -0.44
CA LYS A 150 6.13 -0.67 0.13
C LYS A 150 4.89 0.10 -0.33
N ASP A 151 4.58 0.04 -1.63
CA ASP A 151 3.42 0.74 -2.20
C ASP A 151 2.11 0.24 -1.57
N ALA A 152 1.96 -1.09 -1.49
CA ALA A 152 0.79 -1.73 -0.89
C ALA A 152 0.57 -1.31 0.57
N ILE A 153 1.63 -1.27 1.38
CA ILE A 153 1.53 -0.84 2.78
C ILE A 153 1.21 0.67 2.87
N ILE A 154 1.83 1.50 2.03
CA ILE A 154 1.52 2.93 1.98
C ILE A 154 0.05 3.17 1.63
N MET A 155 -0.52 2.38 0.71
CA MET A 155 -1.95 2.42 0.41
C MET A 155 -2.80 2.00 1.62
N GLU A 156 -2.43 0.91 2.31
CA GLU A 156 -3.13 0.45 3.53
C GLU A 156 -3.16 1.53 4.62
N LEU A 157 -2.02 2.19 4.87
CA LEU A 157 -1.89 3.29 5.85
C LEU A 157 -2.90 4.42 5.60
N GLN A 158 -3.25 4.70 4.34
CA GLN A 158 -4.25 5.72 4.02
C GLN A 158 -5.62 5.40 4.60
N TRP A 159 -6.00 4.11 4.64
CA TRP A 159 -7.29 3.62 5.11
C TRP A 159 -7.38 3.43 6.62
N LEU A 160 -6.28 3.59 7.36
CA LEU A 160 -6.26 3.54 8.83
C LEU A 160 -6.87 4.83 9.42
N THR A 161 -8.20 4.87 9.54
CA THR A 161 -8.96 6.09 9.87
C THR A 161 -8.80 6.61 11.29
N ALA A 162 -8.35 5.77 12.23
CA ALA A 162 -8.14 6.18 13.62
C ALA A 162 -6.71 6.66 13.90
N LEU A 163 -5.76 6.44 12.97
CA LEU A 163 -4.43 7.04 13.05
C LEU A 163 -4.49 8.53 12.72
N SER A 164 -3.72 9.32 13.48
CA SER A 164 -3.56 10.74 13.17
C SER A 164 -2.76 10.93 11.88
N PRO A 165 -2.91 12.07 11.19
CA PRO A 165 -2.08 12.39 10.03
C PRO A 165 -0.58 12.33 10.31
N ARG A 166 -0.16 12.75 11.53
CA ARG A 166 1.24 12.70 11.95
C ARG A 166 1.74 11.25 12.05
N ASP A 167 0.98 10.37 12.69
CA ASP A 167 1.37 8.96 12.82
C ASP A 167 1.43 8.26 11.47
N LYS A 168 0.49 8.57 10.56
CA LYS A 168 0.52 8.06 9.17
C LYS A 168 1.81 8.47 8.46
N THR A 169 2.24 9.72 8.59
CA THR A 169 3.53 10.17 8.04
C THR A 169 4.69 9.41 8.65
N THR A 170 4.72 9.24 9.98
CA THR A 170 5.78 8.47 10.65
C THR A 170 5.87 7.03 10.14
N TYR A 171 4.75 6.33 10.00
CA TYR A 171 4.76 4.97 9.45
C TYR A 171 5.13 4.94 7.97
N ARG A 172 4.69 5.93 7.18
CA ARG A 172 5.07 6.05 5.77
C ARG A 172 6.58 6.20 5.60
N ASP A 173 7.21 7.05 6.41
CA ASP A 173 8.65 7.26 6.37
C ASP A 173 9.41 6.00 6.80
N ALA A 174 8.91 5.28 7.81
CA ALA A 174 9.45 3.98 8.21
C ALA A 174 9.38 2.95 7.07
N VAL A 175 8.25 2.87 6.35
CA VAL A 175 8.10 1.99 5.17
C VAL A 175 9.12 2.32 4.08
N ILE A 176 9.32 3.61 3.78
CA ILE A 176 10.30 4.05 2.77
C ILE A 176 11.72 3.67 3.19
N ASN A 177 12.03 3.76 4.49
CA ASN A 177 13.36 3.46 5.03
C ASN A 177 13.63 1.98 5.28
N ALA A 178 12.60 1.12 5.27
CA ALA A 178 12.79 -0.33 5.41
C ALA A 178 13.55 -0.91 4.21
N ASN A 179 14.45 -1.87 4.46
CA ASN A 179 15.31 -2.46 3.44
C ASN A 179 14.94 -3.93 3.13
N ASP A 180 13.98 -4.49 3.86
CA ASP A 180 13.58 -5.89 3.74
C ASP A 180 12.09 -6.08 4.08
N SER A 181 11.54 -7.22 3.69
CA SER A 181 10.12 -7.56 3.87
C SER A 181 9.73 -7.82 5.33
N GLY A 182 10.64 -8.29 6.18
CA GLY A 182 10.37 -8.53 7.60
C GLY A 182 10.17 -7.22 8.37
N SER A 183 11.03 -6.22 8.09
CA SER A 183 10.86 -4.86 8.59
C SER A 183 9.52 -4.26 8.15
N LEU A 184 9.13 -4.45 6.89
CA LEU A 184 7.84 -3.99 6.37
C LEU A 184 6.64 -4.64 7.06
N GLU A 185 6.70 -5.96 7.29
CA GLU A 185 5.66 -6.68 8.02
C GLU A 185 5.51 -6.15 9.45
N SER A 186 6.62 -5.91 10.15
CA SER A 186 6.59 -5.30 11.49
C SER A 186 5.93 -3.92 11.47
N ILE A 187 6.32 -3.06 10.52
CA ILE A 187 5.77 -1.70 10.40
C ILE A 187 4.26 -1.72 10.13
N SER A 188 3.78 -2.58 9.22
CA SER A 188 2.35 -2.72 8.95
C SER A 188 1.58 -3.22 10.17
N ASN A 189 2.11 -4.23 10.87
CA ASN A 189 1.49 -4.77 12.08
C ASN A 189 1.40 -3.71 13.19
N ASP A 190 2.46 -2.93 13.40
CA ASP A 190 2.51 -1.85 14.39
C ASP A 190 1.51 -0.74 14.05
N ALA A 191 1.43 -0.33 12.79
CA ALA A 191 0.45 0.68 12.34
C ALA A 191 -0.99 0.21 12.55
N ASN A 192 -1.28 -1.05 12.24
CA ASN A 192 -2.59 -1.66 12.45
C ASN A 192 -2.96 -1.74 13.95
N ALA A 193 -2.00 -2.13 14.80
CA ALA A 193 -2.18 -2.16 16.24
C ALA A 193 -2.42 -0.76 16.83
N ALA A 194 -1.64 0.24 16.40
CA ALA A 194 -1.82 1.63 16.81
C ALA A 194 -3.18 2.20 16.37
N ASN A 195 -3.62 1.90 15.14
CA ASN A 195 -4.94 2.27 14.65
C ASN A 195 -6.06 1.68 15.52
N ALA A 196 -5.95 0.39 15.87
CA ALA A 196 -6.92 -0.27 16.74
C ALA A 196 -6.97 0.37 18.13
N ALA A 197 -5.80 0.64 18.73
CA ALA A 197 -5.68 1.29 20.03
C ALA A 197 -6.32 2.70 20.01
N SER A 198 -6.02 3.52 19.01
CA SER A 198 -6.60 4.86 18.85
C SER A 198 -8.13 4.83 18.74
N ASN A 199 -8.69 3.85 18.02
CA ASN A 199 -10.13 3.67 17.92
C ASN A 199 -10.76 3.31 19.28
N THR A 200 -10.11 2.41 20.04
CA THR A 200 -10.59 2.07 21.39
C THR A 200 -10.56 3.27 22.34
N ASN A 201 -9.50 4.08 22.29
CA ASN A 201 -9.37 5.30 23.09
C ASN A 201 -10.42 6.35 22.72
N ALA A 202 -10.66 6.57 21.42
CA ALA A 202 -11.71 7.50 20.97
C ALA A 202 -13.10 7.10 21.49
N ARG A 203 -13.41 5.80 21.46
CA ARG A 203 -14.68 5.26 22.01
C ARG A 203 -14.77 5.45 23.52
N ALA A 204 -13.70 5.19 24.26
CA ALA A 204 -13.63 5.38 25.71
C ALA A 204 -13.80 6.87 26.09
N SER A 205 -13.07 7.77 25.44
CA SER A 205 -13.19 9.22 25.63
C SER A 205 -14.60 9.72 25.34
N GLY A 206 -15.23 9.27 24.25
CA GLY A 206 -16.62 9.61 23.94
C GLY A 206 -17.61 9.09 25.00
N PHE A 207 -17.35 7.92 25.59
CA PHE A 207 -18.15 7.41 26.71
C PHE A 207 -17.97 8.25 27.98
N MET A 208 -16.73 8.62 28.31
CA MET A 208 -16.42 9.46 29.47
C MET A 208 -17.01 10.87 29.34
N GLN A 209 -16.90 11.52 28.18
CA GLN A 209 -17.54 12.82 27.94
C GLN A 209 -19.05 12.76 28.09
N ARG A 210 -19.70 11.68 27.64
CA ARG A 210 -21.14 11.48 27.87
C ARG A 210 -21.44 11.35 29.35
N GLN A 211 -20.67 10.57 30.11
CA GLN A 211 -20.85 10.46 31.56
C GLN A 211 -20.66 11.80 32.26
N GLU A 212 -19.63 12.57 31.90
CA GLU A 212 -19.36 13.87 32.50
C GLU A 212 -20.50 14.87 32.23
N LYS A 213 -21.01 14.90 31.00
CA LYS A 213 -22.21 15.69 30.65
C LYS A 213 -23.45 15.29 31.48
N TYR A 214 -23.54 14.05 31.94
CA TYR A 214 -24.60 13.62 32.86
C TYR A 214 -24.32 14.00 34.32
N ARG A 215 -23.05 14.09 34.75
CA ARG A 215 -22.65 14.50 36.11
C ARG A 215 -22.69 16.02 36.31
N SER A 216 -22.43 16.80 35.26
CA SER A 216 -22.37 18.28 35.34
C SER A 216 -23.74 18.97 35.32
N LYS A 217 -24.84 18.21 35.16
CA LYS A 217 -26.18 18.76 35.44
C LYS A 217 -26.33 18.83 36.95
N PRO A 218 -26.75 19.97 37.54
CA PRO A 218 -27.03 20.01 38.97
C PRO A 218 -28.01 18.87 39.27
N ASP A 219 -27.68 18.02 40.25
CA ASP A 219 -28.66 17.03 40.68
C ASP A 219 -29.93 17.79 41.04
N LYS A 220 -31.08 17.25 40.64
CA LYS A 220 -32.40 17.83 40.84
C LYS A 220 -32.58 18.28 42.30
N ALA A 221 -31.95 17.57 43.24
CA ALA A 221 -31.90 17.93 44.65
C ALA A 221 -31.24 19.31 44.91
N THR A 222 -30.11 19.60 44.26
CA THR A 222 -29.38 20.87 44.38
C THR A 222 -30.14 22.02 43.73
N GLU A 223 -30.73 21.81 42.54
CA GLU A 223 -31.56 22.81 41.86
C GLU A 223 -32.83 23.13 42.67
N LEU A 224 -33.49 22.10 43.22
CA LEU A 224 -34.62 22.28 44.13
C LEU A 224 -34.24 22.97 45.43
N LEU A 225 -33.06 22.69 45.98
CA LEU A 225 -32.59 23.32 47.22
C LEU A 225 -32.39 24.83 47.03
N VAL A 226 -31.76 25.24 45.93
CA VAL A 226 -31.58 26.67 45.59
C VAL A 226 -32.93 27.36 45.41
N LEU A 227 -33.83 26.79 44.61
CA LEU A 227 -35.15 27.37 44.35
C LEU A 227 -36.01 27.45 45.63
N ARG A 228 -35.98 26.41 46.47
CA ARG A 228 -36.69 26.41 47.76
C ARG A 228 -36.12 27.42 48.74
N THR A 229 -34.79 27.62 48.74
CA THR A 229 -34.13 28.63 49.57
C THR A 229 -34.54 30.04 49.15
N GLN A 230 -34.57 30.33 47.85
CA GLN A 230 -35.06 31.59 47.31
C GLN A 230 -36.55 31.82 47.63
N LEU A 231 -37.37 30.77 47.49
CA LEU A 231 -38.80 30.82 47.83
C LEU A 231 -39.02 31.15 49.32
N ALA A 232 -38.24 30.53 50.21
CA ALA A 232 -38.29 30.82 51.65
C ALA A 232 -37.98 32.30 51.94
N GLY A 233 -36.92 32.85 51.34
CA GLY A 233 -36.56 34.26 51.49
C GLY A 233 -37.67 35.22 51.03
N TYR A 234 -38.33 34.96 49.90
CA TYR A 234 -39.45 35.78 49.44
C TYR A 234 -40.70 35.63 50.31
N ASN A 235 -40.98 34.45 50.84
CA ASN A 235 -42.08 34.25 51.79
C ASN A 235 -41.85 35.01 53.09
N ASP A 236 -40.61 35.04 53.59
CA ASP A 236 -40.24 35.83 54.77
C ASP A 236 -40.37 37.33 54.52
N GLU A 237 -39.93 37.83 53.36
CA GLU A 237 -40.11 39.23 52.97
C GLU A 237 -41.60 39.60 52.84
N LEU A 238 -42.40 38.72 52.23
CA LEU A 238 -43.85 38.90 52.12
C LEU A 238 -44.49 39.02 53.50
N LYS A 239 -44.14 38.12 54.43
CA LYS A 239 -44.66 38.11 55.81
C LYS A 239 -44.30 39.40 56.54
N ARG A 240 -43.04 39.87 56.42
CA ARG A 240 -42.56 41.15 56.99
C ARG A 240 -43.33 42.35 56.44
N LEU A 241 -43.53 42.40 55.12
CA LEU A 241 -44.27 43.49 54.49
C LEU A 241 -45.75 43.49 54.91
N GLN A 242 -46.39 42.32 54.97
CA GLN A 242 -47.76 42.19 55.45
C GLN A 242 -47.92 42.60 56.91
N THR A 243 -46.96 42.28 57.78
CA THR A 243 -46.97 42.73 59.19
C THR A 243 -46.74 44.24 59.31
N HIS A 244 -45.91 44.83 58.46
CA HIS A 244 -45.72 46.28 58.40
C HIS A 244 -46.97 47.01 57.89
N THR A 245 -47.61 46.51 56.83
CA THR A 245 -48.86 47.09 56.28
C THR A 245 -50.00 47.07 57.29
N THR A 246 -50.06 46.08 58.17
CA THR A 246 -51.07 45.98 59.22
C THR A 246 -50.85 46.99 60.35
N ARG A 247 -49.63 47.53 60.51
CA ARG A 247 -49.25 48.40 61.63
C ARG A 247 -49.06 49.88 61.26
N MET A 248 -48.96 50.26 59.99
CA MET A 248 -48.95 51.65 59.53
C MET A 248 -49.44 51.81 58.08
N ILE A 249 -50.22 52.86 57.82
CA ILE A 249 -50.71 53.26 56.49
C ILE A 249 -49.54 53.88 55.70
N SER A 250 -48.78 53.04 54.98
CA SER A 250 -47.78 53.49 54.00
C SER A 250 -48.22 53.15 52.57
N PRO A 251 -48.38 54.15 51.67
CA PRO A 251 -48.94 53.96 50.33
C PRO A 251 -48.06 53.14 49.35
N TYR A 252 -46.80 52.86 49.71
CA TYR A 252 -45.86 52.09 48.88
C TYR A 252 -45.93 50.57 49.08
N THR A 253 -46.75 50.09 50.02
CA THR A 253 -46.81 48.66 50.39
C THR A 253 -47.56 47.73 49.41
N PRO A 254 -48.66 48.12 48.74
CA PRO A 254 -49.44 47.18 47.91
C PRO A 254 -48.69 46.71 46.66
N LYS A 255 -47.97 47.61 45.97
CA LYS A 255 -47.24 47.29 44.73
C LYS A 255 -46.10 46.31 44.99
N LYS A 256 -45.29 46.56 46.03
CA LYS A 256 -44.18 45.67 46.42
C LYS A 256 -44.67 44.29 46.87
N ILE A 257 -45.82 44.23 47.58
CA ILE A 257 -46.46 42.96 47.94
C ILE A 257 -46.87 42.16 46.69
N GLN A 258 -47.43 42.82 45.66
CA GLN A 258 -47.82 42.14 44.42
C GLN A 258 -46.61 41.66 43.60
N GLU A 259 -45.52 42.43 43.58
CA GLU A 259 -44.27 42.03 42.95
C GLU A 259 -43.70 40.77 43.61
N ILE A 260 -43.65 40.72 44.95
CA ILE A 260 -43.16 39.54 45.69
C ILE A 260 -44.06 38.33 45.50
N LYS A 261 -45.40 38.49 45.54
CA LYS A 261 -46.35 37.42 45.23
C LYS A 261 -46.16 36.87 43.82
N THR A 262 -45.77 37.71 42.87
CA THR A 262 -45.49 37.31 41.49
C THR A 262 -44.20 36.49 41.41
N LYS A 263 -43.13 36.92 42.08
CA LYS A 263 -41.87 36.15 42.19
C LYS A 263 -42.07 34.79 42.87
N ILE A 264 -42.88 34.73 43.93
CA ILE A 264 -43.26 33.46 44.59
C ILE A 264 -43.97 32.52 43.62
N ARG A 265 -44.94 33.01 42.84
CA ARG A 265 -45.65 32.20 41.83
C ARG A 265 -44.70 31.68 40.75
N GLN A 266 -43.78 32.52 40.28
CA GLN A 266 -42.75 32.14 39.32
C GLN A 266 -41.83 31.04 39.87
N LEU A 267 -41.32 31.19 41.10
CA LEU A 267 -40.48 30.18 41.75
C LEU A 267 -41.22 28.86 41.99
N ASN A 268 -42.47 28.90 42.43
CA ASN A 268 -43.29 27.70 42.58
C ASN A 268 -43.51 26.97 41.24
N THR A 269 -43.66 27.74 40.15
CA THR A 269 -43.78 27.18 38.79
C THR A 269 -42.48 26.52 38.36
N GLN A 270 -41.33 27.16 38.61
CA GLN A 270 -40.00 26.60 38.33
C GLN A 270 -39.76 25.32 39.16
N ILE A 271 -40.11 25.31 40.45
CA ILE A 271 -40.02 24.13 41.32
C ILE A 271 -40.90 22.99 40.79
N ALA A 272 -42.14 23.28 40.37
CA ALA A 272 -43.04 22.28 39.79
C ALA A 272 -42.51 21.72 38.47
N GLN A 273 -41.93 22.57 37.60
CA GLN A 273 -41.28 22.15 36.36
C GLN A 273 -40.09 21.22 36.63
N VAL A 274 -39.20 21.57 37.56
CA VAL A 274 -38.07 20.73 37.99
C VAL A 274 -38.56 19.42 38.63
N ASN A 275 -39.67 19.44 39.36
CA ASN A 275 -40.28 18.24 39.90
C ASN A 275 -40.86 17.30 38.83
N ASN A 276 -41.44 17.86 37.76
CA ASN A 276 -42.13 17.10 36.70
C ASN A 276 -41.20 16.59 35.59
N THR A 277 -40.04 17.22 35.35
CA THR A 277 -39.06 16.80 34.33
C THR A 277 -38.28 15.52 34.67
N GLY A 278 -38.51 14.92 35.85
CA GLY A 278 -37.87 13.69 36.32
C GLY A 278 -38.44 12.36 35.78
N GLY A 279 -39.55 12.39 35.06
CA GLY A 279 -40.22 11.17 34.55
C GLY A 279 -39.45 10.39 33.48
N SER A 280 -38.46 11.01 32.83
CA SER A 280 -37.76 10.41 31.68
C SER A 280 -36.38 9.83 32.01
N SER A 281 -35.78 10.16 33.16
CA SER A 281 -34.43 9.70 33.53
C SER A 281 -34.42 8.30 34.16
N LEU A 282 -35.49 7.92 34.89
CA LEU A 282 -35.58 6.63 35.59
C LEU A 282 -35.95 5.44 34.69
N LYS A 283 -36.54 5.68 33.50
CA LYS A 283 -36.80 4.58 32.53
C LYS A 283 -35.50 3.99 31.97
N THR A 284 -34.43 4.78 31.88
CA THR A 284 -33.12 4.32 31.40
C THR A 284 -32.42 3.40 32.41
N ILE A 285 -32.69 3.53 33.71
CA ILE A 285 -32.17 2.64 34.75
C ILE A 285 -32.90 1.29 34.76
N LYS A 286 -34.22 1.28 34.48
CA LYS A 286 -34.96 0.01 34.32
C LYS A 286 -34.50 -0.80 33.10
N HIS A 287 -34.15 -0.15 31.98
CA HIS A 287 -33.56 -0.86 30.83
C HIS A 287 -32.15 -1.41 31.11
N ARG A 288 -31.33 -0.77 31.98
CA ARG A 288 -30.02 -1.32 32.38
C ARG A 288 -30.12 -2.61 33.21
N LYS A 289 -31.19 -2.83 33.97
CA LYS A 289 -31.43 -4.13 34.65
C LYS A 289 -31.86 -5.22 33.67
N GLN A 290 -32.63 -4.91 32.62
CA GLN A 290 -32.99 -5.89 31.59
C GLN A 290 -31.81 -6.28 30.69
N ILE A 291 -30.86 -5.38 30.41
CA ILE A 291 -29.66 -5.72 29.61
C ILE A 291 -28.65 -6.59 30.38
N LYS A 292 -28.60 -6.51 31.72
CA LYS A 292 -27.78 -7.44 32.52
C LYS A 292 -28.33 -8.88 32.50
N ASN A 293 -29.64 -9.06 32.31
CA ASN A 293 -30.24 -10.40 32.24
C ASN A 293 -30.15 -11.05 30.84
N LEU A 294 -29.83 -10.30 29.79
CA LEU A 294 -29.56 -10.85 28.44
C LEU A 294 -28.10 -11.30 28.25
N LYS A 295 -27.21 -11.06 29.22
CA LYS A 295 -25.81 -11.53 29.16
C LYS A 295 -25.60 -12.98 29.61
N HIS A 296 -26.66 -13.73 29.94
CA HIS A 296 -26.56 -15.14 30.32
C HIS A 296 -27.07 -16.15 29.28
N THR A 297 -27.47 -15.72 28.08
CA THR A 297 -27.81 -16.63 26.97
C THR A 297 -27.12 -16.21 25.67
N ASN A 298 -25.81 -16.40 25.62
CA ASN A 298 -25.12 -16.76 24.38
C ASN A 298 -23.74 -17.35 24.72
N LYS A 299 -23.78 -18.54 25.34
CA LYS A 299 -22.71 -19.52 25.22
C LYS A 299 -22.88 -20.19 23.85
N HIS A 300 -21.78 -20.36 23.13
CA HIS A 300 -21.59 -20.98 21.82
C HIS A 300 -21.57 -20.05 20.60
N THR A 301 -20.38 -19.55 20.27
CA THR A 301 -19.73 -19.92 18.99
C THR A 301 -18.23 -20.02 19.20
N LYS A 302 -17.68 -21.15 18.75
CA LYS A 302 -16.27 -21.53 18.83
C LYS A 302 -15.42 -20.66 17.90
N LEU A 303 -14.21 -20.34 18.34
CA LEU A 303 -13.07 -19.97 17.50
C LEU A 303 -12.95 -20.93 16.30
N PRO A 304 -12.69 -20.44 15.08
CA PRO A 304 -12.07 -21.26 14.05
C PRO A 304 -10.55 -21.18 14.20
N ASN A 305 -9.97 -22.35 14.46
CA ASN A 305 -8.54 -22.63 14.44
C ASN A 305 -7.89 -22.23 13.12
N LEU A 306 -6.73 -21.60 13.23
CA LEU A 306 -5.65 -21.71 12.25
C LEU A 306 -5.28 -23.19 12.09
N ARG A 307 -5.57 -23.79 10.92
CA ARG A 307 -4.91 -25.03 10.48
C ARG A 307 -4.61 -24.98 9.00
N LYS A 308 -3.30 -25.10 8.72
CA LYS A 308 -2.64 -25.27 7.43
C LYS A 308 -3.36 -26.31 6.54
N THR A 309 -3.51 -26.02 5.26
CA THR A 309 -3.54 -27.04 4.20
C THR A 309 -2.74 -26.59 2.98
N ARG A 310 -1.65 -27.30 2.74
CA ARG A 310 -0.90 -27.40 1.47
C ARG A 310 -1.71 -28.25 0.47
N ARG A 311 -1.65 -27.85 -0.82
CA ARG A 311 -1.91 -28.62 -2.07
C ARG A 311 -3.35 -29.19 -2.20
N ASN A 312 -4.04 -29.16 -3.35
CA ASN A 312 -3.61 -29.56 -4.68
C ASN A 312 -4.70 -29.17 -5.73
N THR A 313 -4.24 -28.75 -6.91
CA THR A 313 -4.85 -28.85 -8.26
C THR A 313 -6.38 -29.03 -8.45
N LYS A 314 -7.02 -28.08 -9.17
CA LYS A 314 -7.91 -28.36 -10.32
C LYS A 314 -8.31 -27.07 -11.07
N ARG A 315 -7.90 -27.01 -12.34
CA ARG A 315 -8.37 -26.11 -13.41
C ARG A 315 -9.91 -26.10 -13.53
N PRO A 316 -10.52 -24.99 -13.97
CA PRO A 316 -11.72 -25.03 -14.79
C PRO A 316 -11.38 -24.89 -16.27
N LYS A 317 -11.96 -25.80 -17.05
CA LYS A 317 -11.91 -25.91 -18.51
C LYS A 317 -12.74 -24.81 -19.17
N TYR A 318 -12.24 -24.37 -20.33
CA TYR A 318 -12.95 -23.92 -21.53
C TYR A 318 -14.49 -23.90 -21.49
N ILE A 319 -15.06 -22.74 -21.84
CA ILE A 319 -16.27 -22.67 -22.67
C ILE A 319 -15.89 -21.92 -23.96
N LYS A 320 -15.85 -22.69 -25.05
CA LYS A 320 -15.96 -22.22 -26.44
C LYS A 320 -17.44 -22.26 -26.86
N LYS A 321 -17.77 -21.44 -27.88
CA LYS A 321 -18.89 -21.47 -28.86
C LYS A 321 -19.90 -20.32 -28.67
N ASN A 322 -20.29 -19.51 -29.66
CA ASN A 322 -20.13 -19.48 -31.13
C ASN A 322 -20.18 -18.00 -31.60
N VAL A 323 -19.28 -17.48 -32.45
CA VAL A 323 -19.33 -17.41 -33.93
C VAL A 323 -20.72 -17.22 -34.55
N THR A 324 -20.99 -16.04 -35.12
CA THR A 324 -21.47 -15.96 -36.51
C THR A 324 -20.97 -14.70 -37.22
N LYS A 325 -20.36 -14.93 -38.39
CA LYS A 325 -19.95 -13.97 -39.41
C LYS A 325 -21.12 -13.12 -39.90
N ARG A 326 -20.85 -11.86 -40.28
CA ARG A 326 -21.35 -11.31 -41.56
C ARG A 326 -20.33 -10.31 -42.13
N ARG A 327 -19.77 -10.71 -43.28
CA ARG A 327 -19.12 -9.83 -44.27
C ARG A 327 -20.20 -8.93 -44.90
N ARG A 328 -19.87 -7.66 -45.10
CA ARG A 328 -19.79 -7.04 -46.42
C ARG A 328 -18.58 -6.11 -46.39
#